data_AF-A0A831WS45-F1
#
_entry.id   AF-A0A831WS45-F1
#
_cell.length_a   1.000
_cell.length_b   1.000
_cell.length_c   1.000
_cell.angle_alpha   90.00
_cell.angle_beta   90.00
_cell.angle_gamma   90.00
#
_symmetry.space_group_name_H-M   'P 1'
#
loop_
_entity.id
_entity.type
_entity.pdbx_description
1 polymer ?
#
loop_
_entity_poly.entity_id
_entity_poly.type
_entity_poly.pdbx_seq_one_letter_code
_entity_poly.pdbx_strand_id
1 'polypeptide(L)'
;MERAPLLRLSPEGAWRRIILHSGAHITHNGTKLINASTLVTASFEMKAGSAWRGTVSAGSQARIAIKVERRPRAVRINGSVARADYDGSSRIIVISVSEGINKIEIE
;
A
#
# COMPACT_ATOMS: atom_id res chain seq x y z
N MET A 1 3.14 -24.01 -4.36
CA MET A 1 3.19 -22.92 -5.36
C MET A 1 2.70 -21.64 -4.72
N GLU A 2 3.59 -20.73 -4.37
CA GLU A 2 3.18 -19.36 -4.01
C GLU A 2 2.69 -18.67 -5.29
N ARG A 3 1.42 -18.27 -5.31
CA ARG A 3 0.89 -17.48 -6.44
C ARG A 3 1.56 -16.11 -6.39
N ALA A 4 2.23 -15.74 -7.47
CA ALA A 4 2.82 -14.42 -7.60
C ALA A 4 1.74 -13.35 -7.33
N PRO A 5 2.00 -12.35 -6.46
CA PRO A 5 1.08 -11.23 -6.27
C PRO A 5 0.92 -10.52 -7.61
N LEU A 6 -0.30 -10.59 -8.16
CA LEU A 6 -0.59 -10.09 -9.50
C LEU A 6 -0.71 -8.57 -9.45
N LEU A 7 0.34 -7.87 -9.89
CA LEU A 7 0.28 -6.45 -10.17
C LEU A 7 -0.35 -6.24 -11.55
N ARG A 8 -1.37 -5.40 -11.66
CA ARG A 8 -1.87 -4.94 -12.96
C ARG A 8 -2.03 -3.43 -12.94
N LEU A 9 -1.46 -2.78 -13.94
CA LEU A 9 -1.77 -1.40 -14.31
C LEU A 9 -2.92 -1.46 -15.31
N SER A 10 -3.91 -0.59 -15.18
CA SER A 10 -4.98 -0.50 -16.18
C SER A 10 -4.65 0.60 -17.20
N PRO A 11 -4.98 0.44 -18.48
CA PRO A 11 -4.81 1.49 -19.49
C PRO A 11 -5.75 2.70 -19.32
N GLU A 12 -6.84 2.58 -18.55
CA GLU A 12 -7.90 3.61 -18.43
C GLU A 12 -8.41 3.88 -16.98
N GLY A 13 -7.87 3.24 -15.93
CA GLY A 13 -8.39 3.40 -14.56
C GLY A 13 -9.46 2.37 -14.15
N ALA A 14 -9.16 1.08 -14.29
CA ALA A 14 -9.99 -0.01 -13.77
C ALA A 14 -9.41 -0.60 -12.46
N TRP A 15 -10.25 -0.53 -11.42
CA TRP A 15 -10.05 -0.99 -10.04
C TRP A 15 -9.97 -2.51 -9.93
N ARG A 16 -8.89 -3.12 -9.40
CA ARG A 16 -8.90 -4.50 -8.88
C ARG A 16 -7.90 -4.76 -7.74
N ARG A 17 -8.33 -5.68 -6.87
CA ARG A 17 -7.85 -6.04 -5.52
C ARG A 17 -6.47 -6.72 -5.48
N ILE A 18 -5.62 -6.30 -4.53
CA ILE A 18 -4.40 -7.02 -4.13
C ILE A 18 -4.75 -7.96 -2.96
N ILE A 19 -4.11 -9.13 -2.89
CA ILE A 19 -4.11 -10.00 -1.71
C ILE A 19 -2.65 -10.28 -1.40
N LEU A 20 -2.14 -9.71 -0.31
CA LEU A 20 -0.80 -10.01 0.19
C LEU A 20 -0.87 -11.16 1.21
N HIS A 21 0.10 -12.07 1.12
CA HIS A 21 0.37 -13.11 2.10
C HIS A 21 1.61 -12.71 2.94
N SER A 22 1.96 -13.51 3.95
CA SER A 22 2.98 -13.16 4.96
C SER A 22 4.33 -12.89 4.31
N GLY A 23 5.02 -11.81 4.70
CA GLY A 23 6.35 -11.48 4.18
C GLY A 23 6.39 -11.11 2.69
N ALA A 24 5.23 -11.00 2.04
CA ALA A 24 5.15 -10.68 0.62
C ALA A 24 5.53 -9.21 0.38
N HIS A 25 6.40 -9.01 -0.61
CA HIS A 25 6.71 -7.72 -1.18
C HIS A 25 6.23 -7.71 -2.63
N ILE A 26 5.68 -6.58 -3.08
CA ILE A 26 5.33 -6.41 -4.50
C ILE A 26 6.49 -5.74 -5.18
N THR A 27 6.97 -6.27 -6.31
CA THR A 27 7.90 -5.56 -7.20
C THR A 27 7.24 -5.21 -8.52
N HIS A 28 7.41 -3.98 -8.99
CA HIS A 28 7.05 -3.56 -10.35
C HIS A 28 8.31 -3.03 -11.03
N ASN A 29 8.65 -3.55 -12.21
CA ASN A 29 9.89 -3.22 -12.93
C ASN A 29 11.13 -3.33 -12.03
N GLY A 30 11.22 -4.40 -11.23
CA GLY A 30 12.31 -4.63 -10.27
C GLY A 30 12.29 -3.75 -9.01
N THR A 31 11.36 -2.79 -8.89
CA THR A 31 11.25 -1.89 -7.74
C THR A 31 10.22 -2.41 -6.73
N LYS A 32 10.62 -2.60 -5.47
CA LYS A 32 9.69 -2.92 -4.38
C LYS A 32 8.70 -1.77 -4.16
N LEU A 33 7.42 -2.05 -4.39
CA LEU A 33 6.31 -1.11 -4.27
C LEU A 33 5.62 -1.17 -2.91
N ILE A 34 5.45 -2.36 -2.33
CA ILE A 34 4.81 -2.53 -1.03
C ILE A 34 5.60 -3.52 -0.19
N ASN A 35 5.81 -3.20 1.07
CA ASN A 35 6.41 -4.08 2.08
C ASN A 35 5.66 -3.95 3.41
N ALA A 36 5.52 -5.03 4.16
CA ALA A 36 4.86 -5.03 5.47
C ALA A 36 5.76 -5.66 6.54
N SER A 37 5.72 -5.12 7.77
CA SER A 37 6.51 -5.64 8.89
C SER A 37 6.01 -6.97 9.45
N THR A 38 4.75 -7.32 9.19
CA THR A 38 4.08 -8.55 9.63
C THR A 38 3.15 -9.06 8.52
N LEU A 39 2.52 -10.21 8.75
CA LEU A 39 1.51 -10.76 7.84
C LEU A 39 0.31 -9.81 7.72
N VAL A 40 0.08 -9.32 6.50
CA VAL A 40 -1.09 -8.51 6.16
C VAL A 40 -1.67 -8.95 4.83
N THR A 41 -2.99 -8.85 4.69
CA THR A 41 -3.70 -8.91 3.41
C THR A 41 -4.06 -7.52 2.96
N ALA A 42 -3.30 -6.98 2.00
CA ALA A 42 -3.54 -5.65 1.46
C ALA A 42 -4.12 -5.70 0.05
N SER A 43 -5.06 -4.79 -0.22
CA SER A 43 -5.66 -4.50 -1.51
C SER A 43 -5.49 -3.03 -1.83
N PHE A 44 -4.74 -2.66 -2.86
CA PHE A 44 -4.58 -1.25 -3.27
C PHE A 44 -4.88 -1.02 -4.74
N GLU A 45 -5.34 0.18 -5.03
CA GLU A 45 -5.52 0.76 -6.34
C GLU A 45 -4.68 2.04 -6.43
N MET A 46 -4.02 2.25 -7.57
CA MET A 46 -3.31 3.49 -7.88
C MET A 46 -4.11 4.28 -8.92
N LYS A 47 -4.56 5.49 -8.56
CA LYS A 47 -5.27 6.39 -9.47
C LYS A 47 -4.31 7.23 -10.30
N ALA A 48 -4.80 7.71 -11.44
CA ALA A 48 -4.14 8.76 -12.22
C ALA A 48 -3.80 9.95 -11.28
N GLY A 49 -2.53 10.36 -11.26
CA GLY A 49 -2.04 11.36 -10.30
C GLY A 49 -1.44 10.80 -9.00
N SER A 50 -1.10 9.50 -8.98
CA SER A 50 -0.28 8.83 -7.95
C SER A 50 -0.95 8.58 -6.60
N ALA A 51 -2.27 8.75 -6.51
CA ALA A 51 -3.00 8.50 -5.27
C ALA A 51 -3.25 7.00 -5.07
N TRP A 52 -2.97 6.49 -3.87
CA TRP A 52 -3.24 5.10 -3.50
C TRP A 52 -4.52 5.03 -2.67
N ARG A 53 -5.42 4.10 -3.00
CA ARG A 53 -6.59 3.78 -2.18
C ARG A 53 -6.70 2.29 -1.99
N GLY A 54 -7.01 1.85 -0.78
CA GLY A 54 -7.03 0.43 -0.51
C GLY A 54 -7.59 0.03 0.83
N THR A 55 -7.51 -1.27 1.08
CA THR A 55 -7.78 -1.88 2.38
C THR A 55 -6.61 -2.73 2.79
N VAL A 56 -6.32 -2.77 4.09
CA VAL A 56 -5.34 -3.68 4.67
C VAL A 56 -5.96 -4.37 5.86
N SER A 57 -6.01 -5.71 5.79
CA SER A 57 -6.35 -6.56 6.91
C SER A 57 -5.07 -7.06 7.57
N ALA A 58 -4.89 -6.77 8.85
CA ALA A 58 -3.73 -7.20 9.62
C ALA A 58 -4.16 -8.04 10.83
N GLY A 59 -3.47 -9.14 11.11
CA GLY A 59 -3.74 -9.96 12.30
C GLY A 59 -3.18 -9.37 13.60
N SER A 60 -2.35 -8.34 13.48
CA SER A 60 -1.79 -7.55 14.58
C SER A 60 -1.36 -6.18 14.02
N GLN A 61 -0.90 -5.27 14.87
CA GLN A 61 -0.35 -3.99 14.41
C GLN A 61 0.78 -4.21 13.39
N ALA A 62 0.74 -3.47 12.27
CA ALA A 62 1.70 -3.61 11.18
C ALA A 62 2.14 -2.26 10.62
N ARG A 63 3.39 -2.17 10.17
CA ARG A 63 3.89 -1.05 9.36
C ARG A 63 3.90 -1.46 7.90
N ILE A 64 3.46 -0.56 7.03
CA ILE A 64 3.38 -0.79 5.59
C ILE A 64 4.16 0.31 4.90
N ALA A 65 5.19 -0.07 4.16
CA ALA A 65 5.94 0.82 3.29
C ALA A 65 5.37 0.76 1.88
N ILE A 66 5.04 1.91 1.30
CA ILE A 66 4.43 2.06 -0.03
C ILE A 66 5.30 3.02 -0.83
N LYS A 67 5.74 2.60 -2.02
CA LYS A 67 6.44 3.47 -2.98
C LYS A 67 5.42 4.39 -3.64
N VAL A 68 5.70 5.68 -3.63
CA VAL A 68 4.87 6.72 -4.26
C VAL A 68 5.68 7.47 -5.32
N GLU A 69 5.00 8.08 -6.28
CA GLU A 69 5.70 8.83 -7.34
C GLU A 69 6.17 10.20 -6.87
N ARG A 70 5.48 10.80 -5.89
CA ARG A 70 5.75 12.12 -5.31
C ARG A 70 5.36 12.14 -3.84
N ARG A 71 5.79 13.18 -3.11
CA ARG A 71 5.40 13.37 -1.72
C ARG A 71 3.87 13.46 -1.59
N PRO A 72 3.23 12.61 -0.78
CA PRO A 72 1.80 12.72 -0.53
C PRO A 72 1.49 14.00 0.24
N ARG A 73 0.40 14.66 -0.15
CA ARG A 73 -0.25 15.75 0.56
C ARG A 73 -0.98 15.25 1.82
N ALA A 74 -1.56 14.06 1.77
CA ALA A 74 -2.30 13.48 2.89
C ALA A 74 -2.21 11.96 2.93
N VAL A 75 -2.22 11.42 4.14
CA VAL A 75 -2.48 10.01 4.42
C VAL A 75 -3.69 9.93 5.34
N ARG A 76 -4.66 9.09 4.99
CA ARG A 76 -5.82 8.81 5.83
C ARG A 76 -5.93 7.31 6.09
N ILE A 77 -6.24 6.98 7.34
CA ILE A 77 -6.54 5.62 7.79
C ILE A 77 -7.91 5.64 8.45
N ASN A 78 -8.83 4.82 7.96
CA ASN A 78 -10.22 4.77 8.41
C ASN A 78 -10.90 6.16 8.36
N GLY A 79 -10.56 6.96 7.35
CA GLY A 79 -11.10 8.32 7.14
C GLY A 79 -10.42 9.43 7.94
N SER A 80 -9.59 9.09 8.94
CA SER A 80 -8.87 10.08 9.77
C SER A 80 -7.48 10.34 9.22
N VAL A 81 -6.99 11.58 9.31
CA VAL A 81 -5.61 11.91 8.94
C VAL A 81 -4.65 11.15 9.85
N ALA A 82 -3.75 10.38 9.25
CA ALA A 82 -2.77 9.58 9.94
C ALA A 82 -1.37 10.19 9.77
N ARG A 83 -0.54 10.04 10.81
CA ARG A 83 0.89 10.30 10.67
C ARG A 83 1.53 9.21 9.82
N ALA A 84 2.46 9.60 8.98
CA ALA A 84 3.21 8.72 8.11
C ALA A 84 4.63 9.24 7.93
N ASP A 85 5.61 8.33 7.90
CA ASP A 85 7.01 8.68 7.66
C ASP A 85 7.24 8.69 6.15
N TYR A 86 7.78 9.78 5.60
CA TYR A 86 8.10 9.89 4.18
C TYR A 86 9.60 10.06 3.97
N ASP A 87 10.22 9.11 3.27
CA ASP A 87 11.57 9.24 2.77
C ASP A 87 11.53 9.82 1.35
N GLY A 88 11.96 11.08 1.21
CA GLY A 88 11.98 11.78 -0.07
C GLY A 88 13.01 11.24 -1.07
N SER A 89 14.08 10.62 -0.58
CA SER A 89 15.15 10.07 -1.43
C SER A 89 14.69 8.79 -2.13
N SER A 90 14.08 7.88 -1.37
CA SER A 90 13.53 6.63 -1.89
C SER A 90 12.07 6.74 -2.31
N ARG A 91 11.40 7.88 -2.09
CA ARG A 91 9.96 8.10 -2.32
C ARG A 91 9.09 7.00 -1.71
N ILE A 92 9.41 6.60 -0.48
CA ILE A 92 8.67 5.60 0.28
C ILE A 92 7.90 6.32 1.38
N ILE A 93 6.62 5.97 1.53
CA ILE A 93 5.82 6.33 2.69
C ILE A 93 5.58 5.12 3.57
N VAL A 94 5.76 5.27 4.88
CA VAL A 94 5.51 4.23 5.87
C VAL A 94 4.32 4.61 6.72
N ILE A 95 3.31 3.76 6.74
CA ILE A 95 2.08 3.93 7.52
C ILE A 95 1.96 2.82 8.56
N SER A 96 1.32 3.12 9.69
CA SER A 96 0.99 2.11 10.71
C SER A 96 -0.48 1.77 10.64
N VAL A 97 -0.83 0.49 10.56
CA VAL A 97 -2.20 -0.02 10.58
C VAL A 97 -2.43 -0.83 11.85
N SER A 98 -3.63 -0.75 12.40
CA SER A 98 -4.04 -1.54 13.58
C SER A 98 -4.40 -2.96 13.18
N GLU A 99 -4.56 -3.84 14.18
CA GLU A 99 -5.25 -5.12 13.99
C GLU A 99 -6.64 -4.91 13.38
N GLY A 100 -7.04 -5.82 12.50
CA GLY A 100 -8.31 -5.77 11.77
C GLY A 100 -8.20 -5.10 10.40
N ILE A 101 -9.35 -4.64 9.89
CA ILE A 101 -9.47 -4.06 8.55
C ILE A 101 -9.27 -2.54 8.64
N ASN A 102 -8.32 -2.04 7.85
CA ASN A 102 -7.96 -0.63 7.78
C ASN A 102 -8.20 -0.11 6.35
N LYS A 103 -8.98 0.96 6.19
CA LYS A 103 -9.15 1.64 4.90
C LYS A 103 -8.04 2.69 4.75
N ILE A 104 -7.27 2.63 3.67
CA ILE A 104 -6.10 3.48 3.43
C ILE A 104 -6.34 4.39 2.23
N GLU A 105 -6.02 5.67 2.37
CA GLU A 105 -6.01 6.64 1.28
C GLU A 105 -4.74 7.49 1.37
N ILE A 106 -3.98 7.58 0.28
CA ILE A 106 -2.74 8.36 0.15
C ILE A 106 -2.90 9.24 -1.09
N GLU A 107 -2.82 10.55 -0.91
CA GLU A 107 -2.99 11.57 -1.96
C GLU A 107 -1.80 12.50 -2.01
#